data_AF-A0A0S4J9G1-F1
#
_entry.id   AF-A0A0S4J9G1-F1
#
_cell.length_a   1.000
_cell.length_b   1.000
_cell.length_c   1.000
_cell.angle_alpha   90.00
_cell.angle_beta   90.00
_cell.angle_gamma   90.00
#
_symmetry.space_group_name_H-M   'P 1'
#
loop_
_entity.id
_entity.type
_entity.pdbx_description
1 polymer ?
#
loop_
_entity_poly.entity_id
_entity_poly.type
_entity_poly.pdbx_seq_one_letter_code
_entity_poly.pdbx_strand_id
1 'polypeptide(L)'
;MLRCTQVFRKVNLFGLFMRDNKGNKALKNLPILKRGKALAKLYYALTPIQVAALSKRAAVTTFPRRKKADRIVKRKTPKPTKYTKFFAKWSKQLTGPSRDRVKQIAKLWKKEKKSQKK
;
A
#
# COMPACT_ATOMS: atom_id res chain seq x y z
N MET A 1 6.45 -10.36 27.12
CA MET A 1 5.30 -10.70 26.25
C MET A 1 4.90 -9.47 25.42
N LEU A 2 5.17 -9.45 24.12
CA LEU A 2 4.75 -8.34 23.23
C LEU A 2 3.25 -8.47 22.94
N ARG A 3 2.43 -7.63 23.60
CA ARG A 3 1.00 -7.49 23.27
C ARG A 3 0.89 -6.92 21.84
N CYS A 4 0.61 -7.80 20.88
CA CYS A 4 0.23 -7.38 19.54
C CYS A 4 -1.15 -6.70 19.60
N THR A 5 -1.20 -5.39 19.82
CA THR A 5 -2.45 -4.63 19.73
C THR A 5 -2.97 -4.72 18.29
N GLN A 6 -4.14 -5.33 18.12
CA GLN A 6 -4.77 -5.47 16.82
C GLN A 6 -5.28 -4.09 16.39
N VAL A 7 -4.64 -3.50 15.37
CA VAL A 7 -5.05 -2.17 14.89
C VAL A 7 -6.37 -2.31 14.14
N PHE A 8 -7.43 -1.71 14.65
CA PHE A 8 -8.72 -1.61 13.99
C PHE A 8 -8.78 -0.36 13.11
N ARG A 9 -9.34 -0.46 11.91
CA ARG A 9 -9.60 0.69 11.03
C ARG A 9 -11.10 0.92 10.86
N LYS A 10 -11.50 2.20 10.84
CA LYS A 10 -12.85 2.61 10.44
C LYS A 10 -13.10 2.20 8.98
N VAL A 11 -14.33 1.77 8.72
CA VAL A 11 -14.74 1.24 7.44
C VAL A 11 -15.33 2.35 6.59
N ASN A 12 -14.95 2.43 5.32
CA ASN A 12 -15.58 3.36 4.39
C ASN A 12 -17.02 2.88 4.04
N LEU A 13 -17.97 3.79 3.81
CA LEU A 13 -19.36 3.48 3.43
C LEU A 13 -19.44 2.44 2.33
N PHE A 14 -18.75 2.67 1.22
CA PHE A 14 -18.74 1.76 0.08
C PHE A 14 -18.14 0.38 0.45
N GLY A 15 -17.14 0.36 1.33
CA GLY A 15 -16.55 -0.88 1.84
C GLY A 15 -17.54 -1.72 2.64
N LEU A 16 -18.37 -1.07 3.45
CA LEU A 16 -19.46 -1.73 4.18
C LEU A 16 -20.52 -2.26 3.20
N PHE A 17 -20.93 -1.43 2.24
CA PHE A 17 -21.90 -1.81 1.20
C PHE A 17 -21.46 -3.03 0.39
N MET A 18 -20.19 -3.10 -0.01
CA MET A 18 -19.64 -4.25 -0.72
C MET A 18 -19.69 -5.54 0.11
N ARG A 19 -19.50 -5.45 1.44
CA ARG A 19 -19.58 -6.59 2.34
C ARG A 19 -21.02 -7.11 2.44
N ASP A 20 -21.96 -6.19 2.65
CA ASP A 20 -23.39 -6.51 2.75
C ASP A 20 -23.89 -7.18 1.45
N ASN A 21 -23.37 -6.77 0.29
CA ASN A 21 -23.74 -7.33 -1.02
C ASN A 21 -22.89 -8.52 -1.49
N LYS A 22 -21.98 -9.04 -0.68
CA LYS A 22 -21.09 -10.16 -1.08
C LYS A 22 -21.87 -11.42 -1.48
N GLY A 23 -23.05 -11.63 -0.91
CA GLY A 23 -23.93 -12.77 -1.18
C GLY A 23 -24.90 -12.60 -2.36
N ASN A 24 -24.97 -11.42 -2.98
CA ASN A 24 -25.98 -11.10 -3.97
C ASN A 24 -25.88 -12.00 -5.22
N LYS A 25 -26.95 -12.73 -5.55
CA LYS A 25 -27.02 -13.68 -6.68
C LYS A 25 -26.73 -13.00 -8.03
N ALA A 26 -27.15 -11.74 -8.21
CA ALA A 26 -26.91 -10.97 -9.44
C ALA A 26 -25.41 -10.71 -9.68
N LEU A 27 -24.60 -10.63 -8.62
CA LEU A 27 -23.17 -10.41 -8.71
C LEU A 27 -22.38 -11.72 -8.83
N LYS A 28 -22.92 -12.85 -8.35
CA LYS A 28 -22.26 -14.16 -8.40
C LYS A 28 -22.07 -14.66 -9.83
N ASN A 29 -23.05 -14.39 -10.71
CA ASN A 29 -23.01 -14.81 -12.11
C ASN A 29 -22.08 -13.94 -12.98
N LEU A 30 -21.59 -12.81 -12.45
CA LEU A 30 -20.67 -11.93 -13.17
C LEU A 30 -19.21 -12.35 -12.98
N PRO A 31 -18.36 -12.17 -14.00
CA PRO A 31 -16.91 -12.26 -13.86
C PRO A 31 -16.41 -11.32 -12.76
N ILE A 32 -15.39 -11.73 -12.00
CA ILE A 32 -14.83 -10.98 -10.85
C ILE A 32 -14.52 -9.52 -11.23
N LEU A 33 -13.92 -9.31 -12.41
CA LEU A 33 -13.58 -7.98 -12.93
C LEU A 33 -14.80 -7.07 -13.16
N LYS A 34 -15.96 -7.66 -13.51
CA LYS A 34 -17.21 -6.91 -13.75
C LYS A 34 -18.01 -6.65 -12.48
N ARG A 35 -17.80 -7.44 -11.41
CA ARG A 35 -18.52 -7.30 -10.13
C ARG A 35 -18.34 -5.94 -9.48
N GLY A 36 -17.12 -5.39 -9.53
CA GLY A 36 -16.84 -4.06 -8.96
C GLY A 36 -17.65 -2.95 -9.62
N LYS A 37 -17.73 -2.96 -10.96
CA LYS A 37 -18.53 -1.97 -11.73
C LYS A 37 -20.03 -2.12 -11.44
N ALA A 38 -20.55 -3.34 -11.38
CA ALA A 38 -21.95 -3.59 -11.05
C ALA A 38 -22.29 -3.15 -9.61
N LEU A 39 -21.42 -3.43 -8.64
CA LEU A 39 -21.55 -2.95 -7.27
C LEU A 39 -21.56 -1.42 -7.17
N ALA A 40 -20.68 -0.75 -7.91
CA ALA A 40 -20.65 0.70 -7.93
C ALA A 40 -21.99 1.27 -8.46
N LYS A 41 -22.54 0.71 -9.54
CA LYS A 41 -23.85 1.12 -10.06
C LYS A 41 -24.96 0.97 -9.01
N LEU A 42 -25.00 -0.16 -8.31
CA LEU A 42 -25.98 -0.37 -7.24
C LEU A 42 -25.82 0.61 -6.07
N TYR A 43 -24.57 0.96 -5.75
CA TYR A 43 -24.28 1.92 -4.69
C TYR A 43 -24.77 3.33 -5.06
N TYR A 44 -24.53 3.78 -6.29
CA TYR A 44 -25.00 5.09 -6.75
C TYR A 44 -26.52 5.16 -6.96
N ALA A 45 -27.19 4.01 -7.09
CA ALA A 45 -28.65 3.93 -7.15
C ALA A 45 -29.34 3.95 -5.78
N LEU A 46 -28.58 4.01 -4.67
CA LEU A 46 -29.15 4.06 -3.32
C LEU A 46 -29.90 5.38 -3.09
N THR A 47 -31.02 5.30 -2.38
CA THR A 47 -31.75 6.50 -1.96
C THR A 47 -30.99 7.23 -0.85
N PRO A 48 -31.20 8.55 -0.66
CA PRO A 48 -30.55 9.30 0.42
C PRO A 48 -30.77 8.70 1.81
N ILE A 49 -31.96 8.12 2.05
CA ILE A 49 -32.31 7.44 3.30
C ILE A 49 -31.43 6.21 3.52
N GLN A 50 -31.24 5.39 2.47
CA GLN A 50 -30.39 4.20 2.53
C GLN A 50 -28.92 4.56 2.74
N VAL A 51 -28.44 5.65 2.12
CA VAL A 51 -27.09 6.17 2.33
C VAL A 51 -26.91 6.65 3.78
N ALA A 52 -27.88 7.37 4.34
CA ALA A 52 -27.83 7.81 5.74
C ALA A 52 -27.79 6.62 6.71
N ALA A 53 -28.61 5.59 6.48
CA ALA A 53 -28.60 4.36 7.28
C ALA A 53 -27.26 3.60 7.15
N LEU A 54 -26.68 3.54 5.96
CA LEU A 54 -25.36 2.95 5.73
C LEU A 54 -24.25 3.74 6.42
N SER A 55 -24.34 5.08 6.42
CA SER A 55 -23.38 5.96 7.07
C SER A 55 -23.36 5.77 8.59
N LYS A 56 -24.53 5.73 9.22
CA LYS A 56 -24.67 5.42 10.65
C LYS A 56 -24.01 4.09 11.01
N ARG A 57 -24.22 3.05 10.19
CA ARG A 57 -23.59 1.73 10.40
C ARG A 57 -22.07 1.77 10.20
N ALA A 58 -21.60 2.45 9.16
CA ALA A 58 -20.17 2.56 8.86
C ALA A 58 -19.39 3.28 9.96
N ALA A 59 -20.00 4.28 10.62
CA ALA A 59 -19.38 5.03 11.71
C ALA A 59 -18.98 4.15 12.91
N VAL A 60 -19.77 3.12 13.21
CA VAL A 60 -19.56 2.20 14.36
C VAL A 60 -18.80 0.95 13.94
N THR A 61 -18.80 0.62 12.65
CA THR A 61 -18.12 -0.58 12.15
C THR A 61 -16.62 -0.36 12.09
N THR A 62 -15.86 -1.23 12.75
CA THR A 62 -14.41 -1.30 12.65
C THR A 62 -13.97 -2.67 12.18
N PHE A 63 -12.88 -2.73 11.41
CA PHE A 63 -12.30 -4.01 10.98
C PHE A 63 -10.88 -4.20 11.47
N PRO A 64 -10.54 -5.44 11.88
CA PRO A 64 -9.18 -5.76 12.20
C PRO A 64 -8.33 -5.62 10.95
N ARG A 65 -7.23 -4.86 11.06
CA ARG A 65 -6.23 -4.83 10.00
C ARG A 65 -5.66 -6.23 9.87
N ARG A 66 -5.93 -6.90 8.74
CA ARG A 66 -5.20 -8.11 8.39
C ARG A 66 -3.73 -7.71 8.30
N LYS A 67 -2.91 -8.26 9.20
CA LYS A 67 -1.46 -8.27 9.00
C LYS A 67 -1.28 -8.87 7.60
N LYS A 68 -0.58 -8.17 6.70
CA LYS A 68 -0.17 -8.82 5.46
C LYS A 68 0.56 -10.06 5.95
N ALA A 69 0.03 -11.26 5.68
CA ALA A 69 0.80 -12.45 5.90
C ALA A 69 2.09 -12.18 5.14
N ASP A 70 3.23 -12.30 5.82
CA ASP A 70 4.54 -12.19 5.20
C ASP A 70 4.73 -13.38 4.26
N ARG A 71 3.90 -13.49 3.22
CA ARG A 71 4.19 -14.17 1.96
C ARG A 71 5.14 -13.28 1.15
N ILE A 72 6.09 -12.67 1.82
CA ILE A 72 7.40 -12.47 1.23
C ILE A 72 8.02 -13.86 1.36
N VAL A 73 7.82 -14.70 0.34
CA VAL A 73 8.83 -15.72 0.03
C VAL A 73 10.13 -14.95 0.15
N LYS A 74 10.99 -15.29 1.13
CA LYS A 74 12.27 -14.63 1.40
C LYS A 74 13.13 -14.81 0.15
N ARG A 75 12.83 -14.06 -0.92
CA ARG A 75 13.69 -13.91 -2.07
C ARG A 75 14.91 -13.27 -1.49
N LYS A 76 15.99 -14.04 -1.39
CA LYS A 76 17.28 -13.56 -0.91
C LYS A 76 17.57 -12.30 -1.70
N THR A 77 17.63 -11.16 -1.03
CA THR A 77 18.04 -9.93 -1.69
C THR A 77 19.47 -10.15 -2.22
N PRO A 78 19.78 -9.70 -3.44
CA PRO A 78 21.12 -9.86 -3.98
C PRO A 78 22.13 -9.16 -3.07
N LYS A 79 23.34 -9.71 -2.97
CA LYS A 79 24.42 -9.11 -2.19
C LYS A 79 24.68 -7.67 -2.69
N PRO A 80 24.87 -6.69 -1.81
CA PRO A 80 25.08 -5.30 -2.23
C PRO A 80 26.36 -5.18 -3.05
N THR A 81 26.23 -4.54 -4.23
CA THR A 81 27.34 -4.13 -5.08
C THR A 81 28.23 -3.08 -4.39
N LYS A 82 29.45 -2.88 -4.93
CA LYS A 82 30.38 -1.83 -4.47
C LYS A 82 29.72 -0.44 -4.44
N TYR A 83 28.96 -0.11 -5.49
CA TYR A 83 28.22 1.15 -5.57
C TYR A 83 27.15 1.25 -4.48
N THR A 84 26.38 0.19 -4.21
CA THR A 84 25.37 0.25 -3.12
C THR A 84 25.99 0.45 -1.75
N LYS A 85 27.17 -0.12 -1.47
CA LYS A 85 27.91 0.14 -0.23
C LYS A 85 28.36 1.60 -0.16
N PHE A 86 28.90 2.12 -1.27
CA PHE A 86 29.30 3.54 -1.39
C PHE A 86 28.10 4.48 -1.18
N PHE A 87 26.99 4.21 -1.86
CA PHE A 87 25.76 4.99 -1.77
C PHE A 87 25.24 5.03 -0.34
N ALA A 88 25.19 3.88 0.36
CA ALA A 88 24.72 3.81 1.74
C ALA A 88 25.59 4.61 2.73
N LYS A 89 26.89 4.73 2.47
CA LYS A 89 27.81 5.55 3.28
C LYS A 89 27.50 7.03 3.09
N TRP A 90 27.48 7.51 1.85
CA TRP A 90 27.31 8.93 1.54
C TRP A 90 25.88 9.44 1.69
N SER A 91 24.87 8.59 1.50
CA SER A 91 23.46 8.96 1.66
C SER A 91 23.14 9.43 3.08
N LYS A 92 23.92 8.97 4.08
CA LYS A 92 23.78 9.38 5.49
C LYS A 92 24.48 10.72 5.79
N GLN A 93 25.52 11.06 5.03
CA GLN A 93 26.36 12.23 5.27
C GLN A 93 25.83 13.48 4.57
N LEU A 94 25.16 13.33 3.43
CA LEU A 94 24.59 14.44 2.69
C LEU A 94 23.21 14.81 3.24
N THR A 95 23.00 16.10 3.44
CA THR A 95 21.71 16.69 3.80
C THR A 95 20.98 17.19 2.54
N GLY A 96 19.65 17.27 2.61
CA GLY A 96 18.81 17.80 1.52
C GLY A 96 17.94 16.77 0.78
N PRO A 97 17.22 17.23 -0.27
CA PRO A 97 16.27 16.40 -1.02
C PRO A 97 16.93 15.14 -1.60
N SER A 98 16.20 14.02 -1.57
CA SER A 98 16.73 12.71 -2.00
C SER A 98 17.32 12.75 -3.41
N ARG A 99 16.65 13.45 -4.34
CA ARG A 99 17.07 13.56 -5.74
C ARG A 99 18.45 14.23 -5.90
N ASP A 100 18.72 15.26 -5.12
CA ASP A 100 19.96 16.02 -5.23
C ASP A 100 21.13 15.29 -4.55
N ARG A 101 20.87 14.61 -3.43
CA ARG A 101 21.84 13.71 -2.80
C ARG A 101 22.28 12.61 -3.76
N VAL A 102 21.35 12.00 -4.48
CA VAL A 102 21.68 10.97 -5.49
C VAL A 102 22.57 11.54 -6.60
N LYS A 103 22.27 12.75 -7.10
CA LYS A 103 23.11 13.41 -8.13
C LYS A 103 24.53 13.68 -7.61
N GLN A 104 24.66 14.15 -6.38
CA GLN A 104 25.95 14.43 -5.73
C GLN A 104 26.75 13.14 -5.54
N ILE A 105 26.13 12.08 -5.02
CA ILE A 105 26.76 10.75 -4.85
C ILE A 105 27.21 10.18 -6.20
N ALA A 106 26.39 10.33 -7.24
CA ALA A 106 26.76 9.88 -8.58
C ALA A 106 27.99 10.64 -9.13
N LYS A 107 28.08 11.96 -8.90
CA LYS A 107 29.27 12.75 -9.25
C LYS A 107 30.51 12.28 -8.48
N LEU A 108 30.39 12.04 -7.17
CA LEU A 108 31.48 11.54 -6.33
C LEU A 108 31.98 10.17 -6.78
N TRP A 109 31.06 9.25 -7.08
CA TRP A 109 31.40 7.91 -7.57
C TRP A 109 32.15 7.94 -8.91
N LYS A 110 31.75 8.84 -9.83
CA LYS A 110 32.45 9.04 -11.11
C LYS A 110 33.89 9.53 -10.91
N LYS A 111 34.14 10.39 -9.90
CA LYS A 111 35.48 10.87 -9.57
C LYS A 111 36.36 9.75 -9.04
N GLU A 112 35.87 8.98 -8.06
CA GLU A 112 36.60 7.87 -7.46
C GLU A 112 36.97 6.78 -8.48
N LYS A 113 36.04 6.47 -9.40
CA LYS A 113 36.30 5.54 -10.51
C LYS A 113 37.38 6.02 -11.50
N LYS A 114 37.52 7.33 -11.70
CA LYS A 114 38.57 7.88 -12.57
C LYS A 114 39.94 7.81 -11.90
N SER A 115 40.01 8.04 -10.59
CA SER A 115 41.25 7.94 -9.82
C SER A 115 41.77 6.51 -9.70
N GLN A 116 40.88 5.50 -9.63
CA GLN A 116 41.27 4.08 -9.58
C GLN A 116 41.72 3.48 -10.93
N LYS A 117 41.59 4.22 -12.03
CA LYS A 117 42.00 3.78 -13.38
C LYS A 117 43.35 4.33 -13.82
N LYS A 118 43.94 5.23 -13.04
CA LYS A 118 45.33 5.67 -13.17
C LYS A 118 46.19 4.83 -12.23
#